data_AF-D0N8F3-F1
#
_entry.id   AF-D0N8F3-F1
#
_cell.length_a   1.000
_cell.length_b   1.000
_cell.length_c   1.000
_cell.angle_alpha   90.00
_cell.angle_beta   90.00
_cell.angle_gamma   90.00
#
_symmetry.space_group_name_H-M   'P 1'
#
loop_
_entity.id
_entity.type
_entity.pdbx_description
1 polymer ?
#
loop_
_entity_poly.entity_id
_entity_poly.type
_entity_poly.pdbx_seq_one_letter_code
_entity_poly.pdbx_strand_id
1 'polypeptide(L)'
;MGSEDQERASWDSAKDAFLVEIMMHGFKKEAWAETLAAFNARFQTMLSRQQIKSRLTALKGINTAIKAMLDASDFGWDNERHIVLVHDSVWNDYVRVYLLRN
;
A
#
# COMPACT_ATOMS: atom_id res chain seq x y z
N MET A 1 13.03 -32.12 -3.36
CA MET A 1 12.77 -30.95 -4.22
C MET A 1 12.78 -29.75 -3.30
N GLY A 2 13.81 -28.93 -3.40
CA GLY A 2 14.14 -27.90 -2.41
C GLY A 2 13.00 -26.89 -2.29
N SER A 3 12.70 -26.53 -1.04
CA SER A 3 12.06 -25.26 -0.72
C SER A 3 12.95 -24.16 -1.26
N GLU A 4 12.67 -23.67 -2.47
CA GLU A 4 13.20 -22.39 -2.94
C GLU A 4 12.83 -21.38 -1.86
N ASP A 5 13.85 -20.84 -1.19
CA ASP A 5 13.70 -19.79 -0.19
C ASP A 5 13.04 -18.59 -0.87
N GLN A 6 11.71 -18.59 -0.85
CA GLN A 6 10.88 -17.50 -1.35
C GLN A 6 11.30 -16.26 -0.59
N GLU A 7 11.95 -15.32 -1.28
CA GLU A 7 12.40 -14.07 -0.71
C GLU A 7 11.25 -13.42 0.06
N ARG A 8 11.46 -13.20 1.37
CA ARG A 8 10.50 -12.46 2.19
C ARG A 8 10.39 -11.07 1.60
N ALA A 9 9.19 -10.71 1.15
CA ALA A 9 8.96 -9.42 0.52
C ALA A 9 9.32 -8.28 1.50
N SER A 10 10.40 -7.56 1.19
CA SER A 10 10.80 -6.32 1.85
C SER A 10 10.23 -5.14 1.08
N TRP A 11 9.17 -4.53 1.62
CA TRP A 11 8.49 -3.39 1.01
C TRP A 11 9.07 -2.08 1.50
N ASP A 12 9.32 -1.18 0.56
CA ASP A 12 9.75 0.20 0.81
C ASP A 12 8.92 1.16 -0.05
N SER A 13 9.08 2.46 0.20
CA SER A 13 8.33 3.50 -0.50
C SER A 13 8.56 3.48 -2.02
N ALA A 14 9.74 3.09 -2.51
CA ALA A 14 10.03 3.05 -3.94
C ALA A 14 9.31 1.90 -4.63
N LYS A 15 9.27 0.71 -4.01
CA LYS A 15 8.52 -0.44 -4.48
C LYS A 15 7.02 -0.17 -4.48
N ASP A 16 6.51 0.46 -3.43
CA ASP A 16 5.09 0.83 -3.34
C ASP A 16 4.69 1.84 -4.40
N ALA A 17 5.48 2.90 -4.60
CA ALA A 17 5.22 3.92 -5.61
C ALA A 17 5.14 3.32 -7.02
N PHE A 18 6.14 2.49 -7.39
CA PHE A 18 6.16 1.83 -8.68
C PHE A 18 4.96 0.88 -8.87
N LEU A 19 4.59 0.15 -7.82
CA LEU A 19 3.45 -0.75 -7.84
C LEU A 19 2.12 0.01 -8.02
N VAL A 20 1.96 1.17 -7.37
CA VAL A 20 0.78 2.04 -7.55
C VAL A 20 0.74 2.63 -8.94
N GLU A 21 1.87 3.12 -9.46
CA GLU A 21 1.99 3.67 -10.82
C GLU A 21 1.51 2.65 -11.87
N ILE A 22 2.06 1.44 -11.83
CA ILE A 22 1.64 0.37 -12.76
C ILE A 22 0.14 0.08 -12.67
N MET A 23 -0.43 0.11 -11.45
CA MET A 23 -1.87 -0.12 -11.27
C MET A 23 -2.73 1.02 -11.81
N MET A 24 -2.29 2.27 -11.70
CA MET A 24 -3.00 3.44 -12.20
C MET A 24 -3.01 3.53 -13.72
N HIS A 25 -1.94 3.08 -14.39
CA HIS A 25 -1.80 3.16 -15.85
C HIS A 25 -2.53 2.04 -16.64
N GLY A 26 -3.55 1.42 -16.04
CA GLY A 26 -4.46 0.53 -16.77
C GLY A 26 -4.07 -0.94 -16.72
N PHE A 27 -3.82 -1.44 -15.51
CA PHE A 27 -3.52 -2.85 -15.27
C PHE A 27 -4.56 -3.80 -15.88
N LYS A 28 -4.20 -4.51 -16.95
CA LYS A 28 -5.04 -5.57 -17.54
C LYS A 28 -4.69 -6.91 -16.89
N LYS A 29 -5.69 -7.76 -16.60
CA LYS A 29 -5.47 -9.07 -15.96
C LYS A 29 -4.47 -9.94 -16.74
N GLU A 30 -4.45 -9.76 -18.05
CA GLU A 30 -3.61 -10.46 -19.01
C GLU A 30 -2.13 -10.04 -18.90
N ALA A 31 -1.84 -8.83 -18.39
CA ALA A 31 -0.49 -8.26 -18.30
C ALA A 31 0.25 -8.59 -16.98
N TRP A 32 -0.34 -9.43 -16.12
CA TRP A 32 0.20 -9.68 -14.77
C TRP A 32 1.56 -10.38 -14.76
N ALA A 33 1.85 -11.20 -15.78
CA ALA A 33 3.15 -11.85 -15.92
C ALA A 33 4.24 -10.84 -16.30
N GLU A 34 3.99 -10.01 -17.30
CA GLU A 34 4.93 -8.97 -17.78
C GLU A 34 5.23 -7.95 -16.68
N THR A 35 4.19 -7.55 -15.95
CA THR A 35 4.35 -6.60 -14.84
C THR A 35 5.15 -7.17 -13.69
N LEU A 36 4.88 -8.43 -13.33
CA LEU A 36 5.65 -9.10 -12.30
C LEU A 36 7.13 -9.22 -12.72
N ALA A 37 7.38 -9.56 -13.98
CA ALA A 37 8.73 -9.64 -14.53
C ALA A 37 9.43 -8.28 -14.51
N ALA A 38 8.75 -7.20 -14.94
CA ALA A 38 9.30 -5.84 -14.91
C ALA A 38 9.59 -5.36 -13.48
N PHE A 39 8.69 -5.67 -12.53
CA PHE A 39 8.89 -5.35 -11.12
C PHE A 39 10.12 -6.06 -10.55
N ASN A 40 10.18 -7.39 -10.73
CA ASN A 40 11.28 -8.21 -10.23
C ASN A 40 12.62 -7.83 -10.88
N ALA A 41 12.63 -7.52 -12.18
CA ALA A 41 13.81 -7.02 -12.87
C ALA A 41 14.25 -5.65 -12.35
N ARG A 42 13.32 -4.73 -12.08
CA ARG A 42 13.64 -3.39 -11.58
C ARG A 42 14.25 -3.42 -10.17
N PHE A 43 13.67 -4.21 -9.28
CA PHE A 43 14.07 -4.24 -7.87
C PHE A 43 15.02 -5.37 -7.51
N GLN A 44 15.39 -6.21 -8.48
CA GLN A 44 16.24 -7.38 -8.30
C GLN A 44 15.65 -8.35 -7.25
N THR A 45 14.33 -8.56 -7.33
CA THR A 45 13.58 -9.41 -6.38
C THR A 45 13.05 -10.66 -7.05
N MET A 46 12.67 -11.66 -6.25
CA MET A 46 11.98 -12.88 -6.73
C MET A 46 10.57 -13.00 -6.12
N LEU A 47 9.80 -11.91 -6.16
CA LEU A 47 8.46 -11.90 -5.59
C LEU A 47 7.48 -12.70 -6.44
N SER A 48 6.58 -13.40 -5.76
CA SER A 48 5.44 -14.06 -6.39
C SER A 48 4.31 -13.08 -6.66
N ARG A 49 3.46 -13.49 -7.60
CA ARG A 49 2.16 -12.87 -7.87
C ARG A 49 1.32 -12.66 -6.61
N GLN A 50 1.34 -13.61 -5.67
CA GLN A 50 0.55 -13.55 -4.45
C GLN A 50 1.09 -12.49 -3.47
N GLN A 51 2.41 -12.35 -3.37
CA GLN A 51 3.04 -11.31 -2.54
C GLN A 51 2.69 -9.90 -3.06
N ILE A 52 2.74 -9.68 -4.38
CA ILE A 52 2.33 -8.42 -5.01
C ILE A 52 0.85 -8.13 -4.75
N LYS A 53 -0.03 -9.11 -4.95
CA LYS A 53 -1.47 -8.97 -4.66
C LYS A 53 -1.73 -8.65 -3.18
N SER A 54 -1.04 -9.33 -2.28
CA SER A 54 -1.15 -9.09 -0.84
C SER A 54 -0.76 -7.65 -0.49
N ARG A 55 0.35 -7.15 -1.05
CA ARG A 55 0.75 -5.75 -0.85
C ARG A 55 -0.25 -4.76 -1.40
N LEU A 56 -0.81 -5.01 -2.59
CA LEU A 56 -1.85 -4.16 -3.16
C LEU A 56 -3.11 -4.10 -2.30
N THR A 57 -3.51 -5.23 -1.71
CA THR A 57 -4.62 -5.25 -0.74
C THR A 57 -4.30 -4.40 0.48
N ALA A 58 -3.07 -4.49 1.01
CA ALA A 58 -2.63 -3.66 2.13
C ALA A 58 -2.63 -2.16 1.79
N LEU A 59 -2.07 -1.77 0.63
CA LEU A 59 -2.06 -0.38 0.15
C LEU A 59 -3.47 0.18 -0.07
N LYS A 60 -4.39 -0.63 -0.60
CA LYS A 60 -5.80 -0.25 -0.69
C LYS A 60 -6.43 -0.03 0.68
N GLY A 61 -6.14 -0.89 1.65
CA GLY A 61 -6.60 -0.70 3.03
C GLY A 61 -6.13 0.61 3.64
N ILE A 62 -4.84 0.93 3.48
CA ILE A 62 -4.26 2.20 3.95
C ILE A 62 -4.94 3.40 3.27
N ASN A 63 -5.09 3.36 1.94
CA ASN A 63 -5.76 4.43 1.19
C ASN A 63 -7.21 4.62 1.63
N THR A 64 -7.96 3.54 1.86
CA THR A 64 -9.34 3.62 2.37
C THR A 64 -9.39 4.23 3.77
N ALA A 65 -8.47 3.87 4.66
CA ALA A 65 -8.40 4.43 6.00
C ALA A 65 -8.07 5.93 5.97
N ILE A 66 -7.07 6.33 5.16
CA ILE A 66 -6.73 7.75 4.96
C ILE A 66 -7.92 8.52 4.41
N LYS A 67 -8.62 7.99 3.40
CA LYS A 67 -9.83 8.63 2.86
C LYS A 67 -10.91 8.81 3.92
N ALA A 68 -11.19 7.78 4.71
CA ALA A 68 -12.16 7.87 5.79
C ALA A 68 -11.77 8.90 6.86
N MET A 69 -10.47 9.06 7.14
CA MET A 69 -9.97 10.13 8.01
C MET A 69 -10.19 11.51 7.37
N LEU A 70 -9.80 11.70 6.10
CA LEU A 70 -9.97 12.97 5.40
C LEU A 70 -11.43 13.35 5.18
N ASP A 71 -12.33 12.37 5.07
CA ASP A 71 -13.77 12.59 5.01
C ASP A 71 -14.34 13.05 6.37
N ALA A 72 -13.65 12.77 7.48
CA ALA A 72 -13.95 13.37 8.78
C ALA A 72 -13.37 14.79 8.81
N SER A 73 -14.21 15.78 9.11
CA SER A 73 -13.95 17.22 8.96
C SER A 73 -12.71 17.76 9.68
N ASP A 74 -12.15 17.00 10.61
CA ASP A 74 -11.11 17.45 11.54
C ASP A 74 -9.71 16.97 11.16
N PHE A 75 -9.56 16.26 10.03
CA PHE A 75 -8.29 15.80 9.50
C PHE A 75 -7.84 16.65 8.30
N GLY A 76 -6.59 17.13 8.35
CA GLY A 76 -5.92 17.79 7.24
C GLY A 76 -5.04 16.83 6.44
N TRP A 77 -4.56 17.31 5.30
CA TRP A 77 -3.65 16.58 4.41
C TRP A 77 -2.44 17.46 4.04
N ASP A 78 -1.24 16.91 4.21
CA ASP A 78 -0.01 17.51 3.70
C ASP A 78 0.25 16.99 2.28
N ASN A 79 0.07 17.87 1.28
CA ASN A 79 0.28 17.53 -0.13
C ASN A 79 1.75 17.31 -0.51
N GLU A 80 2.71 17.88 0.23
CA GLU A 80 4.14 17.72 -0.06
C GLU A 80 4.64 16.39 0.50
N ARG A 81 4.28 16.10 1.74
CA ARG A 81 4.76 14.91 2.47
C ARG A 81 3.86 13.69 2.29
N HIS A 82 2.68 13.87 1.72
CA HIS A 82 1.66 12.82 1.55
C HIS A 82 1.30 12.14 2.88
N ILE A 83 1.09 12.94 3.92
CA ILE A 83 0.72 12.47 5.27
C ILE A 83 -0.55 13.17 5.76
N VAL A 84 -1.28 12.48 6.64
CA VAL A 84 -2.42 13.05 7.36
C VAL A 84 -1.91 13.99 8.45
N LEU A 85 -2.40 15.22 8.47
CA LEU A 85 -2.13 16.19 9.52
C LEU A 85 -3.33 16.24 10.46
N VAL A 86 -3.10 16.05 11.75
CA VAL A 86 -4.17 16.02 12.73
C VAL A 86 -3.63 16.46 14.09
N HIS A 87 -4.47 17.14 14.88
CA HIS A 87 -4.12 17.46 16.26
C HIS A 87 -4.22 16.20 17.14
N ASP A 88 -3.33 16.05 18.12
CA ASP A 88 -3.28 14.86 18.99
C ASP A 88 -4.63 14.54 19.65
N SER A 89 -5.43 15.55 19.99
CA SER A 89 -6.78 15.34 20.56
C SER A 89 -7.74 14.65 19.59
N VAL A 90 -7.75 15.07 18.32
CA VAL A 90 -8.60 14.50 17.26
C VAL A 90 -8.15 13.08 16.94
N TRP A 91 -6.83 12.85 16.88
CA TRP A 91 -6.28 11.49 16.72
C TRP A 91 -6.69 10.55 17.86
N ASN A 92 -6.56 11.00 19.11
CA ASN A 92 -6.92 10.20 20.28
C ASN A 92 -8.41 9.85 20.33
N ASP A 93 -9.29 10.80 19.99
CA ASP A 93 -10.73 10.55 19.92
C ASP A 93 -11.08 9.59 18.78
N TYR A 94 -10.47 9.74 17.61
CA TYR A 94 -10.66 8.83 16.48
C TYR A 94 -10.24 7.40 16.81
N VAL A 95 -9.04 7.21 17.38
CA VAL A 95 -8.54 5.88 17.79
C VAL A 95 -9.48 5.24 18.81
N ARG A 96 -10.02 6.03 19.76
CA ARG A 96 -10.95 5.54 20.78
C ARG A 96 -12.29 5.08 20.19
N VAL A 97 -12.81 5.78 19.19
CA VAL A 97 -14.11 5.47 18.58
C VAL A 97 -14.01 4.34 17.54
N TYR A 98 -12.95 4.32 16.73
CA TYR A 98 -12.86 3.47 15.55
C TYR A 98 -11.90 2.28 15.67
N LEU A 99 -10.84 2.37 16.49
CA LEU A 99 -9.84 1.28 16.58
C LEU A 99 -9.98 0.42 17.84
N LEU A 100 -10.53 0.94 18.93
CA LEU A 100 -10.75 0.19 20.19
C LEU A 100 -12.11 -0.51 20.29
N ARG A 101 -12.87 -0.57 19.19
CA ARG A 101 -14.23 -1.14 19.14
C ARG A 101 -14.31 -2.56 18.54
N ASN A 102 -13.18 -3.26 18.43
CA ASN A 102 -13.10 -4.66 17.98
C ASN A 102 -12.69 -5.60 19.12
#